data_AF-A0A5B8S0Y6-F1
#
_entry.id   AF-A0A5B8S0Y6-F1
#
_cell.length_a   1.000
_cell.length_b   1.000
_cell.length_c   1.000
_cell.angle_alpha   90.00
_cell.angle_beta   90.00
_cell.angle_gamma   90.00
#
_symmetry.space_group_name_H-M   'P 1'
#
loop_
_entity.id
_entity.type
_entity.pdbx_description
1 polymer ?
#
loop_
_entity_poly.entity_id
_entity_poly.type
_entity_poly.pdbx_seq_one_letter_code
_entity_poly.pdbx_strand_id
1 'polypeptide(L)'
;MKTDPRVGRRLPSQAALAALVLPVAAGLAWLAVSGAPMAWLAVNGGALLLALLLAVLLPIPQDERRAALLAASLVAALFATAIAGTSIDGVRRWVSLGPVSLHVGYLLLPLLAVLTPRLPSAPAVALLVLALLATLLQPDRATTIALVAVLAALAHVRRDRASFVGLIVATAGGSAAFVAPDPLAPVRWVEAVQRDAWHAAPFAGLALTLVTLSPLLLLKQAPTLTAFLVGAGLMAFAGPYPSVLIGYGAAPILGFGLALAALRCQNQSR
;
A
#
# COMPACT_ATOMS: atom_id res chain seq x y z
N MET A 1 11.10 -1.36 -35.03
CA MET A 1 10.82 -1.17 -33.59
C MET A 1 9.34 -0.80 -33.45
N LYS A 2 8.45 -1.78 -33.17
CA LYS A 2 7.01 -1.52 -32.99
C LYS A 2 6.81 -0.87 -31.62
N THR A 3 6.46 0.41 -31.62
CA THR A 3 5.98 1.11 -30.42
C THR A 3 4.66 0.48 -29.99
N ASP A 4 4.61 -0.07 -28.77
CA ASP A 4 3.39 -0.62 -28.19
C ASP A 4 2.37 0.53 -27.96
N PRO A 5 1.17 0.50 -28.56
CA PRO A 5 0.16 1.56 -28.44
C PRO A 5 -0.43 1.70 -27.02
N ARG A 6 -0.01 0.88 -26.04
CA ARG A 6 -0.43 1.01 -24.64
C ARG A 6 0.33 2.08 -23.85
N VAL A 7 1.43 2.60 -24.38
CA VAL A 7 2.25 3.63 -23.73
C VAL A 7 1.69 5.01 -24.06
N GLY A 8 0.64 5.45 -23.37
CA GLY A 8 0.17 6.83 -23.55
C GLY A 8 -1.22 7.21 -23.07
N ARG A 9 -2.06 6.29 -22.59
CA ARG A 9 -3.33 6.70 -21.97
C ARG A 9 -3.04 7.30 -20.60
N ARG A 10 -3.57 8.51 -20.34
CA ARG A 10 -3.58 9.15 -19.00
C ARG A 10 -4.59 8.43 -18.12
N LEU A 11 -4.35 8.40 -16.81
CA LEU A 11 -5.28 7.76 -15.88
C LEU A 11 -6.33 8.84 -15.58
N PRO A 12 -7.62 8.62 -15.90
CA PRO A 12 -8.63 9.61 -15.56
C PRO A 12 -8.62 9.78 -14.04
N SER A 13 -8.55 11.03 -13.58
CA SER A 13 -8.49 11.37 -12.15
C SER A 13 -9.61 10.69 -11.37
N GLN A 14 -10.78 10.55 -11.99
CA GLN A 14 -11.95 9.87 -11.44
C GLN A 14 -11.70 8.38 -11.16
N ALA A 15 -11.02 7.64 -12.03
CA ALA A 15 -10.73 6.22 -11.79
C ALA A 15 -9.73 6.02 -10.65
N ALA A 16 -8.73 6.91 -10.56
CA ALA A 16 -7.76 6.90 -9.46
C ALA A 16 -8.43 7.15 -8.11
N LEU A 17 -9.31 8.17 -8.06
CA LEU A 17 -10.08 8.50 -6.87
C LEU A 17 -11.08 7.37 -6.52
N ALA A 18 -11.76 6.80 -7.52
CA ALA A 18 -12.66 5.66 -7.31
C ALA A 18 -11.95 4.45 -6.70
N ALA A 19 -10.70 4.19 -7.10
CA ALA A 19 -9.90 3.10 -6.54
C ALA A 19 -9.64 3.26 -5.03
N LEU A 20 -9.62 4.50 -4.52
CA LEU A 20 -9.55 4.79 -3.09
C LEU A 20 -10.95 4.79 -2.44
N VAL A 21 -11.90 5.51 -3.03
CA VAL A 21 -13.22 5.74 -2.42
C VAL A 21 -14.03 4.45 -2.30
N LEU A 22 -14.05 3.61 -3.34
CA LEU A 22 -14.89 2.40 -3.35
C LEU A 22 -14.55 1.41 -2.22
N PRO A 23 -13.30 0.95 -2.04
CA PRO A 23 -12.98 0.02 -0.96
C PRO A 23 -13.15 0.67 0.42
N VAL A 24 -12.83 1.94 0.59
CA VAL A 24 -12.98 2.63 1.89
C VAL A 24 -14.45 2.83 2.25
N ALA A 25 -15.30 3.21 1.30
CA ALA A 25 -16.74 3.34 1.53
C ALA A 25 -17.38 1.98 1.85
N ALA A 26 -16.99 0.92 1.14
CA ALA A 26 -17.44 -0.44 1.43
C ALA A 26 -16.96 -0.92 2.82
N GLY A 27 -15.72 -0.59 3.20
CA GLY A 27 -15.18 -0.84 4.53
C GLY A 27 -15.95 -0.10 5.63
N LEU A 28 -16.25 1.19 5.43
CA LEU A 28 -17.07 1.96 6.36
C LEU A 28 -18.48 1.37 6.52
N ALA A 29 -19.11 0.96 5.42
CA ALA A 29 -20.40 0.28 5.48
C ALA A 29 -20.31 -1.03 6.27
N TRP A 30 -19.26 -1.83 6.04
CA TRP A 30 -19.03 -3.05 6.79
C TRP A 30 -18.79 -2.79 8.29
N LEU A 31 -17.96 -1.79 8.63
CA LEU A 31 -17.72 -1.39 10.02
C LEU A 31 -19.03 -0.99 10.71
N ALA A 32 -19.90 -0.24 10.03
CA ALA A 32 -21.21 0.14 10.55
C ALA A 32 -22.11 -1.07 10.83
N VAL A 33 -22.27 -1.98 9.86
CA VAL A 33 -23.18 -3.12 9.98
C VAL A 33 -22.63 -4.20 10.93
N SER A 34 -21.31 -4.34 11.03
CA SER A 34 -20.66 -5.31 11.94
C SER A 34 -20.53 -4.82 13.40
N GLY A 35 -21.05 -3.64 13.71
CA GLY A 35 -21.10 -3.08 15.06
C GLY A 35 -19.78 -2.49 15.56
N ALA A 36 -18.93 -1.98 14.67
CA ALA A 36 -17.69 -1.32 15.06
C ALA A 36 -17.96 -0.01 15.84
N PRO A 37 -17.06 0.39 16.76
CA PRO A 37 -17.20 1.65 17.47
C PRO A 37 -17.28 2.85 16.52
N MET A 38 -18.17 3.81 16.81
CA MET A 38 -18.36 5.01 15.97
C MET A 38 -17.06 5.80 15.76
N ALA A 39 -16.17 5.81 16.76
CA ALA A 39 -14.86 6.45 16.65
C ALA A 39 -14.02 5.87 15.49
N TRP A 40 -14.16 4.58 15.17
CA TRP A 40 -13.38 3.93 14.11
C TRP A 40 -13.91 4.30 12.72
N LEU A 41 -15.23 4.45 12.60
CA LEU A 41 -15.86 5.01 11.40
C LEU A 41 -15.40 6.47 11.20
N ALA A 42 -15.37 7.26 12.27
CA ALA A 42 -14.91 8.65 12.21
C ALA A 42 -13.44 8.75 11.79
N VAL A 43 -12.56 7.88 12.30
CA VAL A 43 -11.13 7.83 11.92
C VAL A 43 -10.97 7.45 10.45
N ASN A 44 -11.63 6.39 9.97
CA ASN A 44 -11.53 5.98 8.56
C ASN A 44 -12.17 7.02 7.62
N GLY A 45 -13.32 7.59 7.99
CA GLY A 45 -13.98 8.65 7.22
C GLY A 45 -13.16 9.94 7.15
N GLY A 46 -12.60 10.37 8.28
CA GLY A 46 -11.68 11.51 8.35
C GLY A 46 -10.39 11.27 7.55
N ALA A 47 -9.82 10.06 7.64
CA ALA A 47 -8.67 9.67 6.84
C ALA A 47 -8.99 9.68 5.34
N LEU A 48 -10.20 9.27 4.92
CA LEU A 48 -10.62 9.33 3.52
C LEU A 48 -10.69 10.78 3.04
N LEU A 49 -11.35 11.66 3.79
CA LEU A 49 -11.44 13.08 3.45
C LEU A 49 -10.05 13.72 3.33
N LEU A 50 -9.17 13.45 4.29
CA LEU A 50 -7.79 13.95 4.25
C LEU A 50 -7.00 13.36 3.09
N ALA A 51 -7.13 12.06 2.82
CA ALA A 51 -6.47 11.40 1.69
C ALA A 51 -6.90 11.99 0.34
N LEU A 52 -8.19 12.30 0.18
CA LEU A 52 -8.72 12.97 -1.01
C LEU A 52 -8.18 14.39 -1.14
N LEU A 53 -8.12 15.13 -0.02
CA LEU A 53 -7.51 16.46 0.01
C LEU A 53 -6.04 16.42 -0.38
N LEU A 54 -5.26 15.50 0.19
CA LEU A 54 -3.85 15.29 -0.16
C LEU A 54 -3.70 14.90 -1.63
N ALA A 55 -4.52 13.98 -2.14
CA ALA A 55 -4.49 13.55 -3.54
C ALA A 55 -4.69 14.73 -4.51
N VAL A 56 -5.53 15.70 -4.15
CA VAL A 56 -5.89 16.86 -4.99
C VAL A 56 -5.02 18.08 -4.74
N LEU A 57 -4.46 18.28 -3.55
CA LEU A 57 -3.75 19.52 -3.20
C LEU A 57 -2.25 19.32 -3.03
N LEU A 58 -1.78 18.18 -2.52
CA LEU A 58 -0.38 18.00 -2.15
C LEU A 58 0.52 17.99 -3.39
N PRO A 59 1.46 18.96 -3.52
CA PRO A 59 2.46 18.91 -4.58
C PRO A 59 3.49 17.83 -4.27
N ILE A 60 3.81 17.00 -5.26
CA ILE A 60 4.87 16.01 -5.19
C ILE A 60 5.97 16.38 -6.19
N PRO A 61 7.27 16.34 -5.81
CA PRO A 61 8.36 16.67 -6.72
C PRO A 61 8.33 15.85 -8.01
N GLN A 62 8.60 16.51 -9.13
CA GLN A 62 8.56 15.89 -10.47
C GLN A 62 9.94 15.64 -11.07
N ASP A 63 10.95 16.41 -10.65
CA ASP A 63 12.32 16.19 -11.06
C ASP A 63 12.90 14.93 -10.40
N GLU A 64 13.76 14.23 -11.14
CA GLU A 64 14.33 12.95 -10.72
C GLU A 64 15.07 13.05 -9.39
N ARG A 65 15.87 14.10 -9.19
CA ARG A 65 16.71 14.27 -8.00
C ARG A 65 15.84 14.42 -6.74
N ARG A 66 14.84 15.30 -6.75
CA ARG A 66 13.95 15.47 -5.59
C ARG A 66 13.03 14.27 -5.39
N ALA A 67 12.60 13.60 -6.46
CA ALA A 67 11.85 12.34 -6.34
C ALA A 67 12.70 11.23 -5.69
N ALA A 68 13.98 11.13 -6.05
CA ALA A 68 14.92 10.19 -5.44
C ALA A 68 15.17 10.51 -3.96
N LEU A 69 15.36 11.79 -3.61
CA LEU A 69 15.52 12.24 -2.22
C LEU A 69 14.27 11.94 -1.40
N LEU A 70 13.07 12.21 -1.94
CA LEU A 70 11.82 11.85 -1.30
C LEU A 70 11.73 10.34 -1.08
N ALA A 71 11.97 9.53 -2.12
CA ALA A 71 11.96 8.07 -1.99
C ALA A 71 12.97 7.56 -0.94
N ALA A 72 14.19 8.10 -0.91
CA ALA A 72 15.20 7.77 0.10
C ALA A 72 14.74 8.16 1.51
N SER A 73 14.09 9.31 1.69
CA SER A 73 13.54 9.74 2.99
C SER A 73 12.42 8.82 3.48
N LEU A 74 11.57 8.30 2.58
CA LEU A 74 10.55 7.31 2.94
C LEU A 74 11.19 6.01 3.44
N VAL A 75 12.22 5.53 2.75
CA VAL A 75 12.99 4.34 3.17
C VAL A 75 13.67 4.57 4.51
N ALA A 76 14.30 5.73 4.70
CA ALA A 76 14.93 6.10 5.96
C ALA A 76 13.91 6.13 7.12
N ALA A 77 12.69 6.64 6.88
CA ALA A 77 11.61 6.62 7.87
C ALA A 77 11.15 5.20 8.23
N LEU A 78 11.17 4.25 7.29
CA LEU A 78 10.89 2.84 7.59
C LEU A 78 11.95 2.25 8.53
N PHE A 79 13.24 2.49 8.27
CA PHE A 79 14.31 2.05 9.18
C PHE A 79 14.23 2.75 10.54
N ALA A 80 13.99 4.06 10.55
CA ALA A 80 13.79 4.81 11.79
C ALA A 80 12.62 4.23 12.62
N THR A 81 11.55 3.79 11.97
CA THR A 81 10.42 3.13 12.65
C THR A 81 10.81 1.76 13.18
N ALA A 82 11.58 0.96 12.42
CA ALA A 82 12.05 -0.35 12.89
C ALA A 82 12.88 -0.24 14.17
N ILE A 83 13.63 0.85 14.33
CA ILE A 83 14.51 1.09 15.48
C ILE A 83 13.77 1.80 16.63
N ALA A 84 13.02 2.86 16.32
CA ALA A 84 12.50 3.81 17.29
C ALA A 84 10.96 3.96 17.27
N GLY A 85 10.26 3.16 16.47
CA GLY A 85 8.80 3.13 16.42
C GLY A 85 8.17 2.71 17.74
N THR A 86 6.87 3.00 17.88
CA THR A 86 6.08 2.53 19.00
C THR A 86 6.07 1.00 18.99
N SER A 87 6.47 0.41 20.12
CA SER A 87 6.49 -1.03 20.31
C SER A 87 5.12 -1.53 20.78
N ILE A 88 4.56 -2.48 20.08
CA ILE A 88 3.37 -3.25 20.48
C ILE A 88 3.81 -4.71 20.49
N ASP A 89 3.79 -5.36 21.66
CA ASP A 89 4.25 -6.74 21.87
C ASP A 89 5.63 -7.04 21.25
N GLY A 90 6.56 -6.09 21.38
CA GLY A 90 7.92 -6.19 20.85
C GLY A 90 8.08 -5.83 19.36
N VAL A 91 6.98 -5.57 18.64
CA VAL A 91 6.99 -5.21 17.21
C VAL A 91 6.93 -3.68 17.03
N ARG A 92 7.82 -3.14 16.20
CA ARG A 92 7.95 -1.69 15.94
C ARG A 92 7.67 -1.34 14.47
N ARG A 93 6.39 -1.33 14.09
CA ARG A 93 5.94 -0.91 12.74
C ARG A 93 4.98 0.29 12.74
N TRP A 94 4.80 0.93 13.90
CA TRP A 94 3.90 2.06 14.09
C TRP A 94 4.58 3.30 14.64
N VAL A 95 3.97 4.46 14.35
CA VAL A 95 4.21 5.72 15.05
C VAL A 95 2.89 6.17 15.66
N SER A 96 2.91 6.56 16.93
CA SER A 96 1.71 7.02 17.64
C SER A 96 1.60 8.55 17.59
N LEU A 97 0.42 9.02 17.21
CA LEU A 97 0.02 10.43 17.17
C LEU A 97 -1.19 10.60 18.10
N GLY A 98 -0.91 10.83 19.38
CA GLY A 98 -1.95 10.86 20.41
C GLY A 98 -2.70 9.51 20.47
N PRO A 99 -4.04 9.48 20.31
CA PRO A 99 -4.83 8.26 20.41
C PRO A 99 -4.77 7.36 19.16
N VAL A 100 -4.10 7.80 18.08
CA VAL A 100 -4.05 7.06 16.81
C VAL A 100 -2.65 6.54 16.56
N SER A 101 -2.50 5.24 16.32
CA SER A 101 -1.26 4.63 15.85
C SER A 101 -1.30 4.43 14.34
N LEU A 102 -0.33 4.99 13.63
CA LEU A 102 -0.19 4.87 12.18
C LEU A 102 0.83 3.80 11.83
N HIS A 103 0.39 2.81 11.06
CA HIS A 103 1.26 1.80 10.48
C HIS A 103 2.14 2.41 9.38
N VAL A 104 3.45 2.49 9.60
CA VAL A 104 4.34 3.30 8.74
C VAL A 104 4.52 2.66 7.36
N GLY A 105 4.62 1.34 7.27
CA GLY A 105 4.66 0.63 5.98
C GLY A 105 3.49 0.99 5.07
N TYR A 106 2.24 0.86 5.55
CA TYR A 106 1.07 1.24 4.78
C TYR A 106 0.93 2.73 4.49
N LEU A 107 1.52 3.60 5.32
CA LEU A 107 1.54 5.04 5.06
C LEU A 107 2.51 5.43 3.94
N LEU A 108 3.70 4.84 3.89
CA LEU A 108 4.80 5.32 3.03
C LEU A 108 4.99 4.51 1.74
N LEU A 109 4.79 3.20 1.79
CA LEU A 109 5.11 2.29 0.68
C LEU A 109 4.24 2.50 -0.58
N PRO A 110 2.94 2.86 -0.51
CA PRO A 110 2.18 3.17 -1.72
C PRO A 110 2.81 4.32 -2.53
N LEU A 111 3.29 5.37 -1.85
CA LEU A 111 3.96 6.50 -2.49
C LEU A 111 5.31 6.04 -3.09
N LEU A 112 6.09 5.25 -2.35
CA LEU A 112 7.35 4.68 -2.86
C LEU A 112 7.13 3.85 -4.13
N ALA A 113 6.07 3.04 -4.18
CA ALA A 113 5.71 2.25 -5.35
C ALA A 113 5.37 3.11 -6.58
N VAL A 114 4.89 4.34 -6.39
CA VAL A 114 4.60 5.30 -7.46
C VAL A 114 5.83 6.10 -7.90
N LEU A 115 6.76 6.39 -6.98
CA LEU A 115 7.98 7.16 -7.28
C LEU A 115 9.02 6.33 -8.02
N THR A 116 9.22 5.07 -7.61
CA THR A 116 10.32 4.22 -8.08
C THR A 116 10.34 3.93 -9.59
N PRO A 117 9.20 3.77 -10.31
CA PRO A 117 9.21 3.62 -11.77
C PRO A 117 9.81 4.80 -12.53
N ARG A 118 9.92 5.99 -11.91
CA ARG A 118 10.50 7.20 -12.52
C ARG A 118 12.01 7.31 -12.37
N LEU A 119 12.58 6.59 -11.42
CA LEU A 119 14.01 6.65 -11.12
C LEU A 119 14.78 5.73 -12.06
N PRO A 120 16.10 5.93 -12.27
CA PRO A 120 16.93 4.98 -13.00
C PRO A 120 16.85 3.58 -12.39
N SER A 121 17.15 2.56 -13.20
CA SER A 121 16.79 1.18 -12.83
C SER A 121 17.43 0.70 -11.52
N ALA A 122 18.76 0.77 -11.43
CA ALA A 122 19.48 0.32 -10.24
C ALA A 122 19.09 1.09 -8.96
N PRO A 123 19.03 2.44 -8.93
CA PRO A 123 18.54 3.19 -7.77
C PRO A 123 17.12 2.82 -7.33
N ALA A 124 16.18 2.64 -8.28
CA ALA A 124 14.82 2.27 -7.96
C ALA A 124 14.75 0.90 -7.25
N VAL A 125 15.47 -0.09 -7.80
CA VAL A 125 15.55 -1.44 -7.23
C VAL A 125 16.21 -1.41 -5.86
N ALA A 126 17.32 -0.67 -5.71
CA ALA A 126 18.00 -0.53 -4.43
C ALA A 126 17.08 0.03 -3.34
N LEU A 127 16.30 1.07 -3.65
CA LEU A 127 15.34 1.66 -2.71
C LEU A 127 14.23 0.68 -2.32
N LEU A 128 13.69 -0.09 -3.27
CA LEU A 128 12.66 -1.09 -2.97
C LEU A 128 13.21 -2.28 -2.16
N VAL A 129 14.43 -2.72 -2.44
CA VAL A 129 15.11 -3.76 -1.66
C VAL A 129 15.42 -3.26 -0.24
N LEU A 130 15.88 -2.01 -0.09
CA LEU A 130 16.08 -1.42 1.23
C LEU A 130 14.76 -1.28 2.00
N ALA A 131 13.67 -0.88 1.33
CA ALA A 131 12.34 -0.87 1.94
C ALA A 131 11.90 -2.28 2.40
N LEU A 132 12.17 -3.31 1.59
CA LEU A 132 11.89 -4.71 1.93
C LEU A 132 12.70 -5.14 3.17
N LEU A 133 13.98 -4.79 3.25
CA LEU A 133 14.80 -5.08 4.42
C LEU A 133 14.23 -4.39 5.67
N ALA A 134 13.73 -3.16 5.54
CA ALA A 134 13.07 -2.48 6.65
C ALA A 134 11.77 -3.20 7.08
N THR A 135 10.95 -3.71 6.16
CA THR A 135 9.73 -4.47 6.52
C THR A 135 10.05 -5.81 7.18
N LEU A 136 11.16 -6.45 6.81
CA LEU A 136 11.66 -7.66 7.47
C LEU A 136 12.15 -7.38 8.90
N LEU A 137 12.80 -6.23 9.13
CA LEU A 137 13.17 -5.78 10.49
C LEU A 137 11.95 -5.38 11.34
N GLN A 138 10.84 -5.02 10.71
CA GLN A 138 9.57 -4.64 11.34
C GLN A 138 8.62 -5.84 11.62
N PRO A 139 9.12 -7.07 11.57
CA PRO A 139 8.39 -8.29 11.17
C PRO A 139 7.00 -8.06 10.57
N ASP A 140 6.93 -7.43 9.40
CA ASP A 140 5.66 -7.17 8.71
C ASP A 140 5.55 -7.96 7.41
N ARG A 141 4.89 -9.11 7.50
CA ARG A 141 4.65 -9.99 6.35
C ARG A 141 3.78 -9.34 5.29
N ALA A 142 2.78 -8.56 5.68
CA ALA A 142 1.80 -8.04 4.74
C ALA A 142 2.42 -6.98 3.82
N THR A 143 3.18 -6.04 4.36
CA THR A 143 3.90 -5.05 3.53
C THR A 143 5.12 -5.64 2.83
N THR A 144 5.76 -6.66 3.40
CA THR A 144 6.82 -7.42 2.72
C THR A 144 6.29 -8.05 1.43
N ILE A 145 5.16 -8.78 1.48
CA ILE A 145 4.56 -9.40 0.29
C ILE A 145 4.03 -8.36 -0.70
N ALA A 146 3.49 -7.23 -0.20
CA ALA A 146 3.14 -6.11 -1.07
C ALA A 146 4.37 -5.58 -1.84
N LEU A 147 5.55 -5.50 -1.21
CA LEU A 147 6.79 -5.11 -1.87
C LEU A 147 7.32 -6.16 -2.85
N VAL A 148 7.15 -7.45 -2.57
CA VAL A 148 7.44 -8.51 -3.55
C VAL A 148 6.58 -8.30 -4.80
N ALA A 149 5.29 -8.01 -4.64
CA ALA A 149 4.40 -7.73 -5.76
C ALA A 149 4.82 -6.46 -6.53
N VAL A 150 5.25 -5.39 -5.83
CA VAL A 150 5.80 -4.18 -6.47
C VAL A 150 7.03 -4.49 -7.31
N LEU A 151 7.99 -5.25 -6.78
CA LEU A 151 9.20 -5.64 -7.50
C LEU A 151 8.90 -6.56 -8.68
N ALA A 152 7.91 -7.45 -8.56
CA ALA A 152 7.42 -8.26 -9.66
C ALA A 152 6.82 -7.41 -10.79
N ALA A 153 5.99 -6.42 -10.43
CA ALA A 153 5.43 -5.47 -11.40
C ALA A 153 6.53 -4.61 -12.05
N LEU A 154 7.52 -4.15 -11.28
CA LEU A 154 8.64 -3.38 -11.81
C LEU A 154 9.47 -4.20 -12.80
N ALA A 155 9.79 -5.45 -12.47
CA ALA A 155 10.49 -6.38 -13.35
C ALA A 155 9.70 -6.68 -14.62
N HIS A 156 8.37 -6.85 -14.52
CA HIS A 156 7.50 -7.04 -15.66
C HIS A 156 7.49 -5.83 -16.61
N VAL A 157 7.46 -4.62 -16.06
CA VAL A 157 7.40 -3.37 -16.84
C VAL A 157 8.75 -3.06 -17.49
N ARG A 158 9.85 -3.12 -16.73
CA ARG A 158 11.17 -2.69 -17.20
C ARG A 158 11.93 -3.74 -17.98
N ARG A 159 11.76 -5.02 -17.63
CA ARG A 159 12.46 -6.17 -18.25
C ARG A 159 13.99 -6.02 -18.30
N ASP A 160 14.58 -5.39 -17.29
CA ASP A 160 16.03 -5.21 -17.17
C ASP A 160 16.64 -6.10 -16.07
N ARG A 161 17.96 -6.27 -16.13
CA ARG A 161 18.72 -7.14 -15.20
C ARG A 161 18.54 -6.73 -13.74
N ALA A 162 18.61 -5.43 -13.43
CA ALA A 162 18.51 -4.96 -12.05
C ALA A 162 17.14 -5.30 -11.46
N SER A 163 16.07 -5.14 -12.23
CA SER A 163 14.71 -5.43 -11.79
C SER A 163 14.49 -6.93 -11.56
N PHE A 164 15.07 -7.81 -12.39
CA PHE A 164 15.02 -9.26 -12.15
C PHE A 164 15.83 -9.68 -10.92
N VAL A 165 17.03 -9.11 -10.73
CA VAL A 165 17.83 -9.35 -9.50
C VAL A 165 17.05 -8.88 -8.27
N GLY A 166 16.44 -7.70 -8.34
CA GLY A 166 15.58 -7.18 -7.28
C GLY A 166 14.42 -8.11 -6.96
N LEU A 167 13.76 -8.69 -7.96
CA LEU A 167 12.69 -9.67 -7.78
C LEU A 167 13.17 -10.97 -7.11
N ILE A 168 14.36 -11.47 -7.47
CA ILE A 168 14.94 -12.65 -6.83
C ILE A 168 15.18 -12.37 -5.34
N VAL A 169 15.81 -11.24 -5.02
CA VAL A 169 16.02 -10.80 -3.63
C VAL A 169 14.69 -10.64 -2.89
N ALA A 170 13.69 -10.05 -3.55
CA ALA A 170 12.35 -9.89 -2.99
C ALA A 170 11.69 -11.22 -2.65
N THR A 171 11.77 -12.18 -3.56
CA THR A 171 11.17 -13.51 -3.38
C THR A 171 11.85 -14.27 -2.24
N ALA A 172 13.17 -14.15 -2.11
CA ALA A 172 13.91 -14.70 -0.98
C ALA A 172 13.50 -14.05 0.34
N GLY A 173 13.41 -12.71 0.39
CA GLY A 173 12.96 -11.97 1.58
C GLY A 173 11.50 -12.28 1.96
N GLY A 174 10.60 -12.33 0.98
CA GLY A 174 9.20 -12.72 1.19
C GLY A 174 9.06 -14.14 1.75
N SER A 175 9.86 -15.09 1.24
CA SER A 175 9.92 -16.45 1.77
C SER A 175 10.39 -16.46 3.24
N ALA A 176 11.43 -15.67 3.57
CA ALA A 176 11.93 -15.56 4.94
C ALA A 176 10.86 -14.98 5.90
N ALA A 177 10.08 -13.99 5.46
CA ALA A 177 9.00 -13.40 6.26
C ALA A 177 7.92 -14.42 6.65
N PHE A 178 7.61 -15.38 5.78
CA PHE A 178 6.62 -16.43 6.08
C PHE A 178 7.10 -17.42 7.16
N VAL A 179 8.41 -17.64 7.27
CA VAL A 179 8.99 -18.53 8.27
C VAL A 179 9.08 -17.84 9.64
N ALA A 180 9.33 -16.52 9.67
CA ALA A 180 9.45 -15.77 10.92
C ALA A 180 8.08 -15.61 11.61
N PRO A 181 7.88 -16.03 12.88
CA PRO A 181 6.61 -15.89 13.60
C PRO A 181 6.12 -14.43 13.68
N ASP A 182 4.81 -14.22 13.55
CA ASP A 182 4.18 -12.93 13.90
C ASP A 182 3.59 -13.07 15.32
N PRO A 183 4.12 -12.34 16.33
CA PRO A 183 3.69 -12.50 17.71
C PRO A 183 2.35 -11.79 18.00
N LEU A 184 1.84 -11.00 17.06
CA LEU A 184 0.68 -10.14 17.30
C LEU A 184 -0.63 -10.91 17.19
N ALA A 185 -1.48 -10.70 18.19
CA ALA A 185 -2.83 -11.23 18.18
C ALA A 185 -3.68 -10.46 17.14
N PRO A 186 -4.61 -11.16 16.46
CA PRO A 186 -5.44 -10.49 15.48
C PRO A 186 -6.37 -9.44 16.07
N VAL A 187 -6.44 -8.27 15.43
CA VAL A 187 -7.33 -7.18 15.88
C VAL A 187 -8.63 -7.18 15.09
N ARG A 188 -9.75 -7.34 15.80
CA ARG A 188 -11.10 -7.32 15.20
C ARG A 188 -11.30 -6.05 14.36
N TRP A 189 -11.99 -6.19 13.23
CA TRP A 189 -12.27 -5.15 12.23
C TRP A 189 -11.05 -4.51 11.54
N VAL A 190 -9.82 -4.76 11.97
CA VAL A 190 -8.60 -4.45 11.21
C VAL A 190 -8.25 -5.62 10.31
N GLU A 191 -8.33 -6.81 10.89
CA GLU A 191 -7.94 -8.08 10.29
C GLU A 191 -9.15 -9.01 10.17
N ALA A 192 -9.02 -10.04 9.35
CA ALA A 192 -10.08 -11.02 9.07
C ALA A 192 -11.41 -10.43 8.55
N VAL A 193 -11.44 -9.16 8.15
CA VAL A 193 -12.66 -8.46 7.73
C VAL A 193 -13.38 -9.18 6.58
N GLN A 194 -12.63 -9.63 5.57
CA GLN A 194 -13.20 -10.41 4.48
C GLN A 194 -13.75 -11.75 4.97
N ARG A 195 -13.02 -12.45 5.85
CA ARG A 195 -13.44 -13.74 6.42
C ARG A 195 -14.74 -13.58 7.21
N ASP A 196 -14.81 -12.58 8.07
CA ASP A 196 -16.00 -12.25 8.86
C ASP A 196 -17.19 -11.93 7.95
N ALA A 197 -16.96 -11.17 6.88
CA ALA A 197 -18.00 -10.86 5.90
C ALA A 197 -18.50 -12.09 5.16
N TRP A 198 -17.61 -12.99 4.74
CA TRP A 198 -17.99 -14.25 4.10
C TRP A 198 -18.81 -15.15 5.03
N HIS A 199 -18.48 -15.22 6.33
CA HIS A 199 -19.24 -16.00 7.30
C HIS A 199 -20.60 -15.39 7.65
N ALA A 200 -20.68 -14.07 7.77
CA ALA A 200 -21.92 -13.40 8.13
C ALA A 200 -22.90 -13.32 6.97
N ALA A 201 -22.42 -12.97 5.77
CA ALA A 201 -23.24 -12.82 4.58
C ALA A 201 -22.38 -13.00 3.30
N PRO A 202 -22.51 -14.12 2.57
CA PRO A 202 -21.69 -14.40 1.39
C PRO A 202 -21.68 -13.27 0.34
N PHE A 203 -22.81 -12.58 0.15
CA PHE A 203 -22.88 -11.42 -0.75
C PHE A 203 -22.02 -10.24 -0.28
N ALA A 204 -21.95 -9.98 1.03
CA ALA A 204 -21.06 -8.97 1.60
C ALA A 204 -19.58 -9.38 1.43
N GLY A 205 -19.25 -10.65 1.71
CA GLY A 205 -17.92 -11.20 1.46
C GLY A 205 -17.48 -11.07 0.00
N LEU A 206 -18.36 -11.39 -0.94
CA LEU A 206 -18.13 -11.21 -2.37
C LEU A 206 -17.94 -9.73 -2.72
N ALA A 207 -18.83 -8.84 -2.27
CA ALA A 207 -18.72 -7.41 -2.53
C ALA A 207 -17.40 -6.83 -2.02
N LEU A 208 -17.00 -7.14 -0.78
CA LEU A 208 -15.73 -6.71 -0.21
C LEU A 208 -14.53 -7.26 -1.00
N THR A 209 -14.58 -8.52 -1.43
CA THR A 209 -13.53 -9.12 -2.26
C THR A 209 -13.37 -8.38 -3.59
N LEU A 210 -14.49 -8.07 -4.26
CA LEU A 210 -14.49 -7.36 -5.54
C LEU A 210 -13.93 -5.94 -5.42
N VAL A 211 -14.27 -5.21 -4.36
CA VAL A 211 -13.71 -3.86 -4.14
C VAL A 211 -12.24 -3.89 -3.75
N THR A 212 -11.76 -4.89 -2.99
CA THR A 212 -10.31 -5.10 -2.75
C THR A 212 -9.54 -5.25 -4.05
N LEU A 213 -10.12 -5.95 -5.02
CA LEU A 213 -9.51 -6.22 -6.33
C LEU A 213 -9.75 -5.11 -7.37
N SER A 214 -10.62 -4.14 -7.07
CA SER A 214 -10.92 -3.02 -7.98
C SER A 214 -9.69 -2.23 -8.49
N PRO A 215 -8.57 -2.09 -7.74
CA PRO A 215 -7.36 -1.48 -8.29
C PRO A 215 -6.85 -2.15 -9.58
N LEU A 216 -7.04 -3.45 -9.78
CA LEU A 216 -6.67 -4.15 -11.03
C LEU A 216 -7.36 -3.54 -12.27
N LEU A 217 -8.56 -3.03 -12.08
CA LEU A 217 -9.36 -2.44 -13.16
C LEU A 217 -9.15 -0.94 -13.27
N LEU A 218 -9.02 -0.26 -12.13
CA LEU A 218 -9.02 1.20 -12.03
C LEU A 218 -7.62 1.83 -12.14
N LEU A 219 -6.57 1.10 -11.79
CA LEU A 219 -5.19 1.59 -11.74
C LEU A 219 -4.26 0.96 -12.78
N LYS A 220 -4.80 0.48 -13.92
CA LYS A 220 -4.06 -0.26 -14.96
C LYS A 220 -2.76 0.41 -15.45
N GLN A 221 -2.67 1.74 -15.37
CA GLN A 221 -1.49 2.49 -15.83
C GLN A 221 -0.49 2.79 -14.69
N ALA A 222 -0.80 2.40 -13.46
CA ALA A 222 0.06 2.46 -12.28
C ALA A 222 0.31 1.02 -11.77
N PRO A 223 1.01 0.17 -12.54
CA PRO A 223 1.12 -1.27 -12.26
C PRO A 223 1.80 -1.58 -10.92
N THR A 224 2.78 -0.78 -10.49
CA THR A 224 3.45 -0.97 -9.20
C THR A 224 2.55 -0.64 -8.02
N LEU A 225 1.76 0.45 -8.08
CA LEU A 225 0.77 0.77 -7.05
C LEU A 225 -0.35 -0.27 -7.01
N THR A 226 -0.80 -0.71 -8.19
CA THR A 226 -1.78 -1.80 -8.32
C THR A 226 -1.28 -3.06 -7.64
N ALA A 227 -0.03 -3.46 -7.95
CA ALA A 227 0.57 -4.64 -7.35
C ALA A 227 0.76 -4.52 -5.85
N PHE A 228 1.12 -3.33 -5.33
CA PHE A 228 1.16 -3.08 -3.89
C PHE A 228 -0.21 -3.33 -3.24
N LEU A 229 -1.27 -2.70 -3.75
CA LEU A 229 -2.61 -2.79 -3.17
C LEU A 229 -3.17 -4.22 -3.24
N VAL A 230 -2.98 -4.89 -4.38
CA VAL A 230 -3.44 -6.27 -4.57
C VAL A 230 -2.61 -7.24 -3.72
N GLY A 231 -1.29 -7.10 -3.70
CA GLY A 231 -0.42 -7.93 -2.86
C GLY A 231 -0.76 -7.80 -1.38
N ALA A 232 -0.97 -6.57 -0.89
CA ALA A 232 -1.39 -6.33 0.48
C ALA A 232 -2.81 -6.83 0.77
N GLY A 233 -3.75 -6.63 -0.17
CA GLY A 233 -5.13 -7.08 -0.03
C GLY A 233 -5.27 -8.60 -0.03
N LEU A 234 -4.46 -9.31 -0.82
CA LEU A 234 -4.43 -10.77 -0.85
C LEU A 234 -3.94 -11.38 0.47
N MET A 235 -3.07 -10.67 1.19
CA MET A 235 -2.61 -11.13 2.50
C MET A 235 -3.77 -11.27 3.49
N ALA A 236 -4.80 -10.42 3.44
CA ALA A 236 -5.98 -10.56 4.29
C ALA A 236 -6.73 -11.90 4.12
N PHE A 237 -6.53 -12.61 2.99
CA PHE A 237 -7.05 -13.96 2.77
C PHE A 237 -6.07 -15.06 3.22
N ALA A 238 -4.76 -14.77 3.23
CA ALA A 238 -3.72 -15.71 3.59
C ALA A 238 -3.53 -15.87 5.11
N GLY A 239 -4.07 -14.95 5.92
CA GLY A 239 -3.94 -15.01 7.37
C GLY A 239 -4.58 -13.80 8.06
N PRO A 240 -4.35 -13.65 9.37
CA PRO A 240 -4.82 -12.50 10.13
C PRO A 240 -3.93 -11.28 9.83
N TYR A 241 -4.08 -10.73 8.63
CA TYR A 241 -3.37 -9.54 8.22
C TYR A 241 -4.35 -8.42 7.93
N PRO A 242 -3.90 -7.15 8.01
CA PRO A 242 -4.79 -6.02 7.80
C PRO A 242 -5.50 -6.06 6.45
N SER A 243 -6.81 -5.88 6.49
CA SER A 243 -7.67 -5.78 5.32
C SER A 243 -7.53 -4.40 4.68
N VAL A 244 -6.46 -4.20 3.90
CA VAL A 244 -6.07 -2.88 3.34
C VAL A 244 -7.24 -2.14 2.69
N LEU A 245 -7.41 -0.87 3.10
CA LEU A 245 -8.49 0.07 2.72
C LEU A 245 -9.91 -0.29 3.19
N ILE A 246 -10.18 -1.52 3.63
CA ILE A 246 -11.52 -1.96 4.02
C ILE A 246 -11.65 -2.06 5.55
N GLY A 247 -10.62 -2.58 6.21
CA GLY A 247 -10.55 -2.65 7.66
C GLY A 247 -10.28 -1.28 8.30
N TYR A 248 -10.42 -1.24 9.62
CA TYR A 248 -10.05 -0.08 10.42
C TYR A 248 -8.54 0.22 10.26
N GLY A 249 -8.21 1.47 9.95
CA GLY A 249 -6.83 1.92 9.84
C GLY A 249 -6.67 3.14 8.93
N ALA A 250 -6.24 4.27 9.51
CA ALA A 250 -6.01 5.50 8.75
C ALA A 250 -4.80 5.41 7.80
N ALA A 251 -3.74 4.72 8.21
CA ALA A 251 -2.47 4.66 7.47
C ALA A 251 -2.59 4.20 6.01
N PRO A 252 -3.23 3.06 5.67
CA PRO A 252 -3.38 2.65 4.26
C PRO A 252 -4.20 3.65 3.42
N ILE A 253 -5.20 4.30 4.02
CA ILE A 253 -6.05 5.30 3.35
C ILE A 253 -5.21 6.54 3.00
N LEU A 254 -4.48 7.07 3.99
CA LEU A 254 -3.60 8.23 3.81
C LEU A 254 -2.44 7.92 2.85
N GLY A 255 -1.79 6.77 2.99
CA GLY A 255 -0.69 6.37 2.12
C GLY A 255 -1.12 6.25 0.66
N PHE A 256 -2.32 5.72 0.41
CA PHE A 256 -2.87 5.70 -0.94
C PHE A 256 -3.21 7.12 -1.44
N GLY A 257 -3.74 8.00 -0.60
CA GLY A 257 -3.90 9.43 -0.93
C GLY A 257 -2.60 10.10 -1.39
N LEU A 258 -1.49 9.85 -0.68
CA LEU A 258 -0.16 10.33 -1.07
C LEU A 258 0.28 9.77 -2.43
N ALA A 259 0.05 8.49 -2.68
CA ALA A 259 0.34 7.86 -3.96
C ALA A 259 -0.50 8.46 -5.12
N LEU A 260 -1.77 8.77 -4.87
CA LEU A 260 -2.63 9.47 -5.84
C LEU A 260 -2.15 10.89 -6.13
N ALA A 261 -1.66 11.62 -5.12
CA ALA A 261 -1.05 12.94 -5.32
C ALA A 261 0.15 12.85 -6.28
N ALA A 262 1.01 11.84 -6.11
CA ALA A 262 2.16 11.61 -6.98
C ALA A 262 1.74 11.25 -8.42
N LEU A 263 0.72 10.41 -8.60
CA LEU A 263 0.18 10.06 -9.92
C LEU A 263 -0.46 11.28 -10.63
N ARG A 264 -1.17 12.13 -9.89
CA ARG A 264 -1.75 13.36 -10.43
C ARG A 264 -0.67 14.27 -10.98
N CYS A 265 0.36 14.56 -10.19
CA CYS A 265 1.44 15.45 -10.61
C CYS A 265 2.23 14.86 -11.80
N GLN A 266 2.39 13.53 -11.86
CA GLN A 266 2.98 12.84 -13.02
C GLN A 266 2.20 13.11 -14.31
N ASN A 267 0.87 13.02 -14.25
CA ASN A 267 0.02 13.25 -15.40
C ASN A 267 0.06 14.71 -15.87
N GLN A 268 0.35 15.68 -15.00
CA GLN A 268 0.45 17.10 -15.39
C GLN A 268 1.79 17.44 -16.06
N SER A 269 2.85 16.66 -15.80
CA SER A 269 4.21 16.90 -16.30
C SER A 269 4.53 16.30 -17.67
N ARG A 270 3.61 15.54 -18.26
CA ARG A 270 3.69 14.95 -19.61
C ARG A 270 2.76 15.66 -20.57
#